data_AF-A0A1R3WBG5-F1
#
_entry.id   AF-A0A1R3WBG5-F1
#
_cell.length_a   1.000
_cell.length_b   1.000
_cell.length_c   1.000
_cell.angle_alpha   90.00
_cell.angle_beta   90.00
_cell.angle_gamma   90.00
#
_symmetry.space_group_name_H-M   'P 1'
#
loop_
_entity.id
_entity.type
_entity.pdbx_description
1 polymer ?
#
loop_
_entity_poly.entity_id
_entity_poly.type
_entity_poly.pdbx_seq_one_letter_code
_entity_poly.pdbx_strand_id
1 'polypeptide(L)'
;MASSPRTRRAPARGGSPGPTFWVLAAAGVIAMSAAWVWFGMAFEEEMSDQPKAVSAGTTMAGFGASVGIFPLVLAHIIGVVLLGLTAFPGSRRSGRVWFWALASVAVTSVTGLLVAEGLFGGRLFLMGVDGDSGYVP
;
A
#
# COMPACT_ATOMS: atom_id res chain seq x y z
N MET A 1 26.12 55.15 -10.36
CA MET A 1 26.01 53.67 -10.20
C MET A 1 24.99 53.39 -9.11
N ALA A 2 23.74 53.09 -9.47
CA ALA A 2 22.68 52.79 -8.52
C ALA A 2 22.67 51.29 -8.20
N SER A 3 22.86 50.94 -6.93
CA SER A 3 22.78 49.57 -6.42
C SER A 3 21.34 49.05 -6.52
N SER A 4 21.14 48.02 -7.33
CA SER A 4 19.85 47.35 -7.49
C SER A 4 19.40 46.70 -6.16
N PRO A 5 18.16 46.93 -5.69
CA PRO A 5 17.67 46.34 -4.46
C PRO A 5 17.54 44.82 -4.60
N ARG A 6 18.33 44.07 -3.83
CA ARG A 6 18.16 42.62 -3.66
C ARG A 6 16.78 42.38 -3.03
N THR A 7 15.82 41.98 -3.85
CA THR A 7 14.54 41.45 -3.40
C THR A 7 14.79 40.21 -2.54
N ARG A 8 14.65 40.36 -1.21
CA ARG A 8 14.58 39.24 -0.27
C ARG A 8 13.40 38.37 -0.69
N ARG A 9 13.66 37.23 -1.34
CA ARG A 9 12.67 36.15 -1.45
C ARG A 9 12.32 35.73 -0.03
N ALA A 10 11.09 36.00 0.39
CA ALA A 10 10.55 35.43 1.62
C ALA A 10 10.72 33.90 1.57
N PRO A 11 11.14 33.26 2.67
CA PRO A 11 11.26 31.80 2.71
C PRO A 11 9.88 31.21 2.39
N ALA A 12 9.83 30.31 1.41
CA ALA A 12 8.60 29.60 1.06
C ALA A 12 8.12 28.87 2.32
N ARG A 13 7.07 29.40 2.97
CA ARG A 13 6.41 28.72 4.10
C ARG A 13 6.04 27.33 3.62
N GLY A 14 6.65 26.32 4.24
CA GLY A 14 6.30 24.93 3.95
C GLY A 14 4.87 24.68 4.42
N GLY A 15 3.92 24.64 3.49
CA GLY A 15 2.55 24.26 3.80
C GLY A 15 2.49 22.80 4.20
N SER A 16 1.80 22.51 5.30
CA SER A 16 1.37 21.16 5.70
C SER A 16 0.08 20.78 4.98
N PRO A 17 -0.18 19.49 4.72
CA PRO A 17 -1.48 19.04 4.20
C PRO A 17 -2.65 19.49 5.08
N GLY A 18 -3.80 19.77 4.48
CA GLY A 18 -5.03 20.16 5.19
C GLY A 18 -5.68 19.02 6.01
N PRO A 19 -6.72 19.31 6.80
CA PRO A 19 -7.36 18.30 7.67
C PRO A 19 -7.99 17.14 6.90
N THR A 20 -8.61 17.39 5.74
CA THR A 20 -9.21 16.35 4.89
C THR A 20 -8.21 15.29 4.47
N PHE A 21 -6.96 15.69 4.19
CA PHE A 21 -5.88 14.77 3.85
C PHE A 21 -5.62 13.78 5.00
N TRP A 22 -5.53 14.27 6.23
CA TRP A 22 -5.23 13.43 7.39
C TRP A 22 -6.39 12.50 7.75
N VAL A 23 -7.63 12.95 7.58
CA VAL A 23 -8.81 12.08 7.74
C VAL A 23 -8.78 10.93 6.72
N LEU A 24 -8.48 11.22 5.46
CA LEU A 24 -8.34 10.19 4.42
C LEU A 24 -7.15 9.27 4.69
N ALA A 25 -6.03 9.80 5.19
CA ALA A 25 -4.88 8.99 5.56
C ALA A 25 -5.22 8.03 6.70
N ALA A 26 -5.96 8.48 7.72
CA ALA A 26 -6.43 7.63 8.83
C ALA A 26 -7.38 6.53 8.33
N ALA A 27 -8.34 6.86 7.47
CA ALA A 27 -9.19 5.85 6.82
C ALA A 27 -8.38 4.86 5.96
N GLY A 28 -7.30 5.35 5.33
CA GLY A 28 -6.35 4.55 4.58
C GLY A 28 -5.65 3.46 5.41
N VAL A 29 -5.48 3.64 6.73
CA VAL A 29 -4.95 2.59 7.62
C VAL A 29 -5.89 1.39 7.65
N ILE A 30 -7.20 1.63 7.79
CA ILE A 30 -8.22 0.57 7.82
C ILE A 30 -8.25 -0.16 6.47
N ALA A 31 -8.29 0.61 5.38
CA ALA A 31 -8.31 0.06 4.02
C ALA A 31 -7.04 -0.77 3.72
N MET A 32 -5.86 -0.28 4.11
CA MET A 32 -4.60 -1.02 3.94
C MET A 32 -4.54 -2.28 4.79
N SER A 33 -5.03 -2.23 6.02
CA SER A 33 -5.11 -3.41 6.89
C SER A 33 -6.01 -4.48 6.25
N ALA A 34 -7.19 -4.09 5.76
CA ALA A 34 -8.09 -5.00 5.07
C ALA A 34 -7.46 -5.59 3.81
N ALA A 35 -6.73 -4.79 3.03
CA ALA A 35 -6.05 -5.26 1.81
C ALA A 35 -4.91 -6.26 2.12
N TRP A 36 -4.12 -6.02 3.16
CA TRP A 36 -3.07 -6.96 3.61
C TRP A 36 -3.66 -8.24 4.21
N VAL A 37 -4.78 -8.15 4.93
CA VAL A 37 -5.50 -9.34 5.42
C VAL A 37 -6.07 -10.15 4.26
N TRP A 38 -6.66 -9.49 3.26
CA TRP A 38 -7.12 -10.15 2.04
C TRP A 38 -5.99 -10.89 1.34
N PHE A 39 -4.83 -10.26 1.22
CA PHE A 39 -3.63 -10.90 0.67
C PHE A 39 -3.28 -12.18 1.43
N GLY A 40 -3.24 -12.14 2.77
CA GLY A 40 -2.99 -13.34 3.59
C GLY A 40 -4.04 -14.44 3.40
N MET A 41 -5.34 -14.08 3.38
CA MET A 41 -6.42 -15.05 3.16
C MET A 41 -6.32 -15.74 1.79
N ALA A 42 -5.94 -15.01 0.74
CA ALA A 42 -5.77 -15.59 -0.59
C ALA A 42 -4.65 -16.65 -0.63
N PHE A 43 -3.57 -16.44 0.12
CA PHE A 43 -2.51 -17.43 0.28
C PHE A 43 -2.92 -18.61 1.16
N GLU A 44 -3.68 -18.38 2.23
CA GLU A 44 -4.23 -19.49 3.02
C GLU A 44 -5.17 -20.37 2.20
N GLU A 45 -6.01 -19.77 1.34
CA GLU A 45 -6.88 -20.49 0.42
C GLU A 45 -6.06 -21.37 -0.53
N GLU A 46 -5.04 -20.81 -1.18
CA GLU A 46 -4.10 -21.55 -2.03
C GLU A 46 -3.49 -22.74 -1.29
N MET A 47 -2.93 -22.53 -0.09
CA MET A 47 -2.29 -23.59 0.69
C MET A 47 -3.27 -24.68 1.15
N SER A 48 -4.48 -24.28 1.55
CA SER A 48 -5.48 -25.21 2.08
C SER A 48 -6.12 -26.07 1.00
N ASP A 49 -6.22 -25.56 -0.24
CA ASP A 49 -6.84 -26.25 -1.37
C ASP A 49 -5.84 -26.93 -2.31
N GLN A 50 -4.54 -26.60 -2.24
CA GLN A 50 -3.51 -27.23 -3.05
C GLN A 50 -3.50 -28.76 -2.98
N PRO A 51 -3.59 -29.43 -1.80
CA PRO A 51 -3.60 -30.90 -1.74
C PRO A 51 -4.80 -31.52 -2.47
N LYS A 52 -5.95 -30.84 -2.45
CA LYS A 52 -7.17 -31.29 -3.14
C LYS A 52 -7.01 -31.13 -4.65
N ALA A 53 -6.47 -29.99 -5.09
CA ALA A 53 -6.18 -29.73 -6.50
C ALA A 53 -5.22 -30.77 -7.07
N VAL A 54 -4.12 -31.07 -6.35
CA VAL A 54 -3.15 -32.10 -6.75
C VAL A 54 -3.81 -33.48 -6.84
N SER A 55 -4.66 -33.85 -5.90
CA SER A 55 -5.40 -35.12 -5.96
C SER A 55 -6.37 -35.22 -7.15
N ALA A 56 -6.82 -34.08 -7.67
CA ALA A 56 -7.67 -33.98 -8.85
C ALA A 56 -6.88 -33.79 -10.17
N GLY A 57 -5.54 -33.83 -10.11
CA GLY A 57 -4.67 -33.61 -11.27
C GLY A 57 -4.60 -32.15 -11.73
N THR A 58 -4.98 -31.19 -10.88
CA THR A 58 -4.93 -29.75 -11.13
C THR A 58 -3.96 -29.06 -10.15
N THR A 59 -3.86 -27.73 -10.20
CA THR A 59 -3.00 -26.94 -9.30
C THR A 59 -3.67 -25.62 -8.91
N MET A 60 -3.46 -25.17 -7.68
CA MET A 60 -3.79 -23.84 -7.17
C MET A 60 -2.58 -22.90 -7.16
N ALA A 61 -1.42 -23.37 -7.65
CA ALA A 61 -0.19 -22.59 -7.65
C ALA A 61 -0.38 -21.20 -8.28
N GLY A 62 -0.07 -20.15 -7.52
CA GLY A 62 -0.18 -18.76 -7.93
C GLY A 62 -1.57 -18.12 -7.74
N PHE A 63 -2.54 -18.85 -7.20
CA PHE A 63 -3.87 -18.31 -6.88
C PHE A 63 -3.78 -17.16 -5.87
N GLY A 64 -3.07 -17.36 -4.75
CA GLY A 64 -2.86 -16.37 -3.71
C GLY A 64 -2.17 -15.12 -4.22
N ALA A 65 -1.17 -15.27 -5.10
CA ALA A 65 -0.51 -14.14 -5.74
C ALA A 65 -1.47 -13.36 -6.66
N SER A 66 -2.20 -14.04 -7.54
CA SER A 66 -3.08 -13.40 -8.53
C SER A 66 -4.29 -12.71 -7.87
N VAL A 67 -4.90 -13.34 -6.86
CA VAL A 67 -6.09 -12.82 -6.17
C VAL A 67 -5.72 -11.88 -5.02
N GLY A 68 -4.55 -12.05 -4.40
CA GLY A 68 -4.08 -11.23 -3.28
C GLY A 68 -3.37 -9.95 -3.70
N ILE A 69 -2.47 -10.01 -4.69
CA ILE A 69 -1.63 -8.84 -5.07
C ILE A 69 -2.47 -7.77 -5.76
N PHE A 70 -3.39 -8.16 -6.63
CA PHE A 70 -4.20 -7.22 -7.40
C PHE A 70 -4.99 -6.21 -6.53
N PRO A 71 -5.81 -6.62 -5.55
CA PRO A 71 -6.51 -5.68 -4.68
C PRO A 71 -5.56 -4.85 -3.81
N LEU A 72 -4.42 -5.41 -3.40
CA LEU A 72 -3.42 -4.69 -2.62
C LEU A 72 -2.79 -3.55 -3.44
N VAL A 73 -2.37 -3.82 -4.68
CA VAL A 73 -1.84 -2.80 -5.60
C VAL A 73 -2.89 -1.73 -5.88
N LEU A 74 -4.13 -2.14 -6.12
CA LEU A 74 -5.24 -1.21 -6.37
C LEU A 74 -5.47 -0.28 -5.17
N ALA A 75 -5.44 -0.80 -3.94
CA ALA A 75 -5.54 0.01 -2.74
C ALA A 75 -4.43 1.07 -2.65
N HIS A 76 -3.20 0.74 -3.05
CA HIS A 76 -2.08 1.68 -3.04
C HIS A 76 -2.28 2.80 -4.06
N ILE A 77 -2.67 2.45 -5.28
CA ILE A 77 -2.93 3.41 -6.35
C ILE A 77 -4.05 4.37 -5.94
N ILE A 78 -5.17 3.84 -5.44
CA ILE A 78 -6.30 4.64 -4.97
C ILE A 78 -5.87 5.56 -3.83
N GLY A 79 -5.14 5.04 -2.84
CA GLY A 79 -4.63 5.83 -1.71
C GLY A 79 -3.75 7.01 -2.17
N VAL A 80 -2.81 6.76 -3.07
CA VAL A 80 -1.90 7.80 -3.60
C VAL A 80 -2.68 8.85 -4.39
N VAL A 81 -3.62 8.43 -5.24
CA VAL A 81 -4.43 9.33 -6.05
C VAL A 81 -5.33 10.20 -5.17
N LEU A 82 -6.07 9.61 -4.23
CA LEU A 82 -6.98 10.36 -3.35
C LEU A 82 -6.22 11.36 -2.47
N LEU A 83 -5.10 10.96 -1.87
CA LEU A 83 -4.29 11.85 -1.05
C LEU A 83 -3.60 12.94 -1.88
N GLY A 84 -3.10 12.60 -3.08
CA GLY A 84 -2.50 13.55 -4.00
C GLY A 84 -3.48 14.63 -4.47
N LEU A 85 -4.75 14.27 -4.68
CA LEU A 85 -5.80 15.21 -5.09
C LEU A 85 -6.30 16.11 -3.95
N THR A 86 -6.23 15.65 -2.70
CA THR A 86 -6.81 16.35 -1.54
C THR A 86 -5.82 17.15 -0.70
N ALA A 87 -4.51 16.97 -0.91
CA ALA A 87 -3.49 17.57 -0.06
C ALA A 87 -3.49 19.12 -0.04
N PHE A 88 -3.75 19.79 -1.18
CA PHE A 88 -3.69 21.25 -1.28
C PHE A 88 -4.67 21.80 -2.33
N PRO A 89 -5.92 22.13 -1.95
CA PRO A 89 -6.83 22.85 -2.83
C PRO A 89 -6.26 24.24 -3.14
N GLY A 90 -5.66 24.43 -4.32
CA GLY A 90 -5.17 25.73 -4.82
C GLY A 90 -3.65 25.89 -4.92
N SER A 91 -2.84 24.93 -4.45
CA SER A 91 -1.38 24.96 -4.67
C SER A 91 -1.05 24.29 -6.01
N ARG A 92 -0.28 24.96 -6.88
CA ARG A 92 0.24 24.34 -8.12
C ARG A 92 0.90 23.01 -7.75
N ARG A 93 0.52 21.92 -8.44
CA ARG A 93 1.02 20.52 -8.31
C ARG A 93 2.54 20.48 -8.07
N SER A 94 2.94 20.72 -6.83
CA SER A 94 4.33 20.77 -6.41
C SER A 94 4.74 19.35 -6.06
N GLY A 95 6.00 18.97 -6.33
CA GLY A 95 6.53 17.67 -5.93
C GLY A 95 6.32 17.34 -4.45
N ARG A 96 6.17 18.37 -3.59
CA ARG A 96 5.81 18.22 -2.18
C ARG A 96 4.47 17.53 -1.93
N VAL A 97 3.47 17.73 -2.79
CA VAL A 97 2.16 17.11 -2.65
C VAL A 97 2.26 15.59 -2.78
N TRP A 98 2.92 15.15 -3.85
CA TRP A 98 3.13 13.74 -4.13
C TRP A 98 4.04 13.08 -3.10
N PHE A 99 5.04 13.81 -2.60
CA PHE A 99 5.87 13.33 -1.50
C PHE A 99 5.04 12.99 -0.25
N TRP A 100 4.16 13.90 0.19
CA TRP A 100 3.30 13.65 1.35
C TRP A 100 2.30 12.51 1.12
N ALA A 101 1.70 12.43 -0.07
CA ALA A 101 0.78 11.35 -0.41
C ALA A 101 1.49 9.98 -0.39
N LEU A 102 2.66 9.86 -1.05
CA LEU A 102 3.45 8.64 -1.06
C LEU A 102 3.92 8.25 0.34
N ALA A 103 4.44 9.19 1.12
CA ALA A 103 4.88 8.94 2.48
C ALA A 103 3.72 8.44 3.37
N SER A 104 2.54 9.03 3.23
CA SER A 104 1.36 8.63 4.02
C SER A 104 0.86 7.24 3.63
N VAL A 105 0.80 6.92 2.32
CA VAL A 105 0.45 5.58 1.85
C VAL A 105 1.47 4.53 2.28
N ALA A 106 2.77 4.88 2.27
CA ALA A 106 3.80 3.98 2.76
C ALA A 106 3.60 3.67 4.25
N VAL A 107 3.33 4.70 5.07
CA VAL A 107 3.07 4.52 6.51
C VAL A 107 1.81 3.70 6.77
N THR A 108 0.71 3.97 6.05
CA THR A 108 -0.54 3.20 6.23
C THR A 108 -0.37 1.76 5.75
N SER A 109 0.38 1.54 4.68
CA SER A 109 0.69 0.21 4.17
C SER A 109 1.55 -0.59 5.16
N VAL A 110 2.61 0.00 5.70
CA VAL A 110 3.42 -0.63 6.76
C VAL A 110 2.57 -0.97 7.99
N THR A 111 1.65 -0.08 8.36
CA THR A 111 0.73 -0.33 9.48
C THR A 111 -0.18 -1.52 9.18
N GLY A 112 -0.80 -1.56 7.99
CA GLY A 112 -1.64 -2.68 7.57
C GLY A 112 -0.88 -3.99 7.47
N LEU A 113 0.38 -3.93 7.02
CA LEU A 113 1.27 -5.09 6.99
C LEU A 113 1.53 -5.64 8.39
N LEU A 114 1.86 -4.78 9.36
CA LEU A 114 2.08 -5.20 10.75
C LEU A 114 0.82 -5.82 11.38
N VAL A 115 -0.36 -5.28 11.05
CA VAL A 115 -1.64 -5.86 11.48
C VAL A 115 -1.82 -7.26 10.90
N ALA A 116 -1.65 -7.42 9.59
CA ALA A 116 -1.79 -8.72 8.95
C ALA A 116 -0.75 -9.72 9.47
N GLU A 117 0.51 -9.32 9.59
CA GLU A 117 1.57 -10.15 10.16
C GLU A 117 1.22 -10.64 11.58
N GLY A 118 0.66 -9.77 12.41
CA GLY A 118 0.16 -10.15 13.75
C GLY A 118 -0.99 -11.16 13.71
N LEU A 119 -1.93 -11.01 12.77
CA LEU A 119 -3.08 -11.91 12.61
C LEU A 119 -2.68 -13.29 12.09
N PHE A 120 -1.70 -13.37 11.18
CA PHE A 120 -1.19 -14.63 10.62
C PHE A 120 0.02 -15.18 11.39
N GLY A 121 0.26 -14.71 12.63
CA GLY A 121 1.28 -15.25 13.53
C GLY A 121 2.72 -15.13 13.01
N GLY A 122 3.04 -14.10 12.23
CA GLY A 122 4.37 -13.87 11.68
C GLY A 122 4.69 -14.69 10.43
N ARG A 123 3.69 -15.29 9.79
CA ARG A 123 3.88 -16.21 8.66
C ARG A 123 3.45 -15.65 7.30
N LEU A 124 3.01 -14.40 7.22
CA LEU A 124 2.44 -13.83 5.99
C LEU A 124 3.41 -13.93 4.81
N PHE A 125 4.70 -13.67 5.04
CA PHE A 125 5.73 -13.77 4.01
C PHE A 125 6.26 -15.18 3.77
N LEU A 126 6.11 -16.09 4.74
CA LEU A 126 6.47 -17.50 4.56
C LEU A 126 5.47 -18.18 3.62
N MET A 127 4.21 -17.76 3.66
CA MET A 127 3.18 -18.30 2.77
C MET A 127 3.48 -18.09 1.28
N GLY A 128 4.19 -17.02 0.91
CA GLY A 128 4.58 -16.78 -0.48
C GLY A 128 5.83 -17.55 -0.92
N VAL A 129 6.71 -17.94 0.02
CA VAL A 129 8.01 -18.59 -0.26
C VAL A 129 7.88 -20.11 -0.29
N ASP A 130 7.02 -20.69 0.56
CA ASP A 130 6.79 -22.14 0.60
C ASP A 130 6.00 -22.65 -0.63
N GLY A 131 5.43 -21.75 -1.44
CA GLY A 131 4.78 -22.08 -2.73
C GLY A 131 5.74 -22.61 -3.81
N ASP A 132 7.06 -22.49 -3.61
CA ASP A 132 8.10 -23.10 -4.46
C ASP A 132 8.30 -24.60 -4.17
N SER A 133 7.41 -25.24 -3.40
CA SER A 133 7.51 -26.66 -3.05
C SER A 133 7.31 -27.57 -4.27
N GLY A 134 8.42 -27.83 -4.95
CA GLY A 134 8.77 -29.02 -5.72
C GLY A 134 7.65 -30.03 -5.92
N TYR A 135 6.84 -29.81 -6.94
CA TYR A 135 6.11 -30.91 -7.57
C TYR A 135 7.17 -31.88 -8.14
N VAL A 136 7.43 -32.97 -7.42
CA VAL A 136 8.08 -34.16 -7.98
C VAL A 136 6.93 -35.13 -8.31
N PRO A 137 6.71 -35.44 -9.60
CA PRO A 137 5.63 -36.30 -10.05
C PRO A 137 5.69 -37.72 -9.46
#